data_AF-Q1Z6D8-F1
#
_entry.id   AF-Q1Z6D8-F1
#
_cell.length_a   1.000
_cell.length_b   1.000
_cell.length_c   1.000
_cell.angle_alpha   90.00
_cell.angle_beta   90.00
_cell.angle_gamma   90.00
#
_symmetry.space_group_name_H-M   'P 1'
#
loop_
_entity.id
_entity.type
_entity.pdbx_description
1 polymer ?
#
loop_
_entity_poly.entity_id
_entity_poly.type
_entity_poly.pdbx_seq_one_letter_code
_entity_poly.pdbx_strand_id
1 'polypeptide(L)'
;MRQSTEAKLNTALEIMLQEGAKINPNAVAKRAGTTTANLRHYPELNARIKLLKDRQKQQNIEADKDALIRNQAEKIKRLETKIEKLSAELEAGSDSDAMATMVAQMGEIYRAYDDTCSNAHDLANLLAHTEGYLKCDPNTGKVLKGSWSKEDI
;
A
#
# COMPACT_ATOMS: atom_id res chain seq x y z
N MET A 1 -46.51 -4.81 53.24
CA MET A 1 -46.66 -3.43 52.71
C MET A 1 -46.45 -3.47 51.20
N ARG A 2 -47.34 -2.88 50.39
CA ARG A 2 -47.12 -2.77 48.93
C ARG A 2 -46.07 -1.67 48.69
N GLN A 3 -44.91 -2.02 48.14
CA GLN A 3 -43.94 -1.02 47.68
C GLN A 3 -44.58 -0.10 46.64
N SER A 4 -44.38 1.21 46.79
CA SER A 4 -44.75 2.21 45.79
C SER A 4 -44.10 1.89 44.44
N THR A 5 -44.82 2.15 43.34
CA THR A 5 -44.30 1.98 41.98
C THR A 5 -43.01 2.77 41.75
N GLU A 6 -42.90 3.94 42.37
CA GLU A 6 -41.68 4.77 42.36
C GLU A 6 -40.49 4.05 43.01
N ALA A 7 -40.70 3.46 44.18
CA ALA A 7 -39.67 2.72 44.90
C ALA A 7 -39.18 1.52 44.06
N LYS A 8 -40.10 0.78 43.43
CA LYS A 8 -39.74 -0.34 42.53
C LYS A 8 -38.88 0.11 41.35
N LEU A 9 -39.22 1.25 40.74
CA LEU A 9 -38.46 1.79 39.62
C LEU A 9 -37.08 2.28 40.03
N ASN A 10 -36.96 2.93 41.20
CA ASN A 10 -35.67 3.35 41.75
C ASN A 10 -34.78 2.14 42.08
N THR A 11 -35.31 1.14 42.76
CA THR A 11 -34.57 -0.10 43.05
C THR A 11 -34.15 -0.81 41.77
N ALA A 12 -35.03 -0.88 40.75
CA ALA A 12 -34.67 -1.46 39.47
C ALA A 12 -33.53 -0.70 38.77
N LEU A 13 -33.54 0.64 38.83
CA LEU A 13 -32.47 1.46 38.27
C LEU A 13 -31.13 1.22 38.99
N GLU A 14 -31.14 1.14 40.32
CA GLU A 14 -29.93 0.88 41.11
C GLU A 14 -29.34 -0.50 40.85
N ILE A 15 -30.18 -1.54 40.79
CA ILE A 15 -29.74 -2.89 40.43
C ILE A 15 -29.12 -2.89 39.04
N MET A 16 -29.75 -2.23 38.06
CA MET A 16 -29.21 -2.16 36.70
C MET A 16 -27.89 -1.39 36.62
N LEU A 17 -27.68 -0.40 37.48
CA LEU A 17 -26.40 0.31 37.60
C LEU A 17 -25.31 -0.59 38.18
N GLN A 18 -25.61 -1.36 39.23
CA GLN A 18 -24.67 -2.30 39.85
C GLN A 18 -24.28 -3.44 38.90
N GLU A 19 -25.24 -3.97 38.16
CA GLU A 19 -25.01 -5.04 37.17
C GLU A 19 -24.31 -4.54 35.89
N GLY A 20 -24.17 -3.23 35.70
CA GLY A 20 -23.69 -2.66 34.43
C GLY A 20 -24.62 -2.94 33.24
N ALA A 21 -25.90 -3.25 33.50
CA ALA A 21 -26.87 -3.59 32.48
C ALA A 21 -27.24 -2.38 31.60
N LYS A 22 -27.82 -2.62 30.43
CA LYS A 22 -28.25 -1.56 29.50
C LYS A 22 -29.38 -0.71 30.09
N ILE A 23 -29.13 0.57 30.34
CA ILE A 23 -30.11 1.49 30.92
C ILE A 23 -30.99 2.13 29.83
N ASN A 24 -32.30 1.96 29.97
CA ASN A 24 -33.34 2.46 29.06
C ASN A 24 -34.67 2.54 29.84
N PRO A 25 -35.53 3.56 29.64
CA PRO A 25 -36.87 3.61 30.23
C PRO A 25 -37.66 2.30 30.16
N ASN A 26 -37.65 1.62 29.00
CA ASN A 26 -38.33 0.33 28.81
C ASN A 26 -37.68 -0.79 29.62
N ALA A 27 -36.35 -0.80 29.72
CA ALA A 27 -35.62 -1.83 30.44
C ALA A 27 -35.82 -1.69 31.96
N VAL A 28 -35.80 -0.46 32.47
CA VAL A 28 -36.08 -0.16 33.88
C VAL A 28 -37.52 -0.52 34.23
N ALA A 29 -38.50 -0.14 33.39
CA ALA A 29 -39.90 -0.51 33.60
C ALA A 29 -40.09 -2.04 33.61
N LYS A 30 -39.50 -2.77 32.65
CA LYS A 30 -39.55 -4.22 32.60
C LYS A 30 -38.94 -4.86 33.85
N ARG A 31 -37.79 -4.35 34.33
CA ARG A 31 -37.12 -4.84 35.54
C ARG A 31 -37.93 -4.57 36.82
N ALA A 32 -38.62 -3.44 36.88
CA ALA A 32 -39.53 -3.10 37.97
C ALA A 32 -40.91 -3.81 37.90
N GLY A 33 -41.15 -4.62 36.86
CA GLY A 33 -42.43 -5.31 36.66
C GLY A 33 -43.59 -4.37 36.33
N THR A 34 -43.30 -3.25 35.66
CA THR A 34 -44.26 -2.19 35.35
C THR A 34 -44.22 -1.80 33.87
N THR A 35 -45.20 -1.02 33.43
CA THR A 35 -45.21 -0.42 32.09
C THR A 35 -44.45 0.91 32.09
N THR A 36 -44.01 1.31 30.89
CA THR A 36 -43.34 2.59 30.64
C THR A 36 -44.25 3.79 30.82
N ALA A 37 -45.58 3.60 30.75
CA ALA A 37 -46.55 4.65 31.04
C ALA A 37 -46.38 5.18 32.47
N ASN A 38 -46.03 4.33 33.43
CA ASN A 38 -45.85 4.73 34.82
C ASN A 38 -44.67 5.70 35.02
N LEU A 39 -43.67 5.72 34.12
CA LEU A 39 -42.58 6.70 34.17
C LEU A 39 -43.04 8.13 33.85
N ARG A 40 -44.20 8.32 33.20
CA ARG A 40 -44.75 9.67 32.94
C ARG A 40 -45.14 10.39 34.22
N HIS A 41 -45.49 9.65 35.27
CA HIS A 41 -45.84 10.20 36.58
C HIS A 41 -44.61 10.61 37.41
N TYR A 42 -43.40 10.23 36.98
CA TYR A 42 -42.14 10.50 37.67
C TYR A 42 -41.12 11.15 36.71
N PRO A 43 -41.30 12.44 36.37
CA PRO A 43 -40.47 13.11 35.37
C PRO A 43 -38.99 13.18 35.76
N GLU A 44 -38.68 13.37 37.04
CA GLU A 44 -37.30 13.41 37.55
C GLU A 44 -36.59 12.07 37.36
N LEU A 45 -37.26 10.97 37.68
CA LEU A 45 -36.74 9.63 37.48
C LEU A 45 -36.50 9.35 35.99
N ASN A 46 -37.45 9.74 35.13
CA ASN A 46 -37.30 9.59 33.68
C ASN A 46 -36.11 10.40 33.14
N ALA A 47 -35.91 11.63 33.63
CA ALA A 47 -34.75 12.44 33.28
C ALA A 47 -33.43 11.79 33.72
N ARG A 48 -33.38 11.23 34.94
CA ARG A 48 -32.22 10.50 35.46
C ARG A 48 -31.89 9.28 34.61
N ILE A 49 -32.88 8.48 34.22
CA ILE A 49 -32.70 7.31 33.35
C ILE A 49 -32.14 7.75 31.98
N LYS A 50 -32.64 8.86 31.42
CA LYS A 50 -32.16 9.38 30.13
C LYS A 50 -30.70 9.82 30.21
N LEU A 51 -30.33 10.56 31.26
CA LEU A 51 -28.95 11.01 31.48
C LEU A 51 -27.99 9.82 31.64
N LEU A 52 -28.38 8.80 32.40
CA LEU A 52 -27.58 7.59 32.58
C LEU A 52 -27.42 6.79 31.28
N LYS A 53 -28.49 6.67 30.49
CA LYS A 53 -28.45 6.05 29.16
C LYS A 53 -27.47 6.77 28.24
N ASP A 54 -27.52 8.10 28.19
CA ASP A 54 -26.65 8.89 27.32
C ASP A 54 -25.18 8.80 27.77
N ARG A 55 -24.94 8.76 29.08
CA ARG A 55 -23.61 8.51 29.65
C ARG A 55 -23.06 7.12 29.26
N GLN A 56 -23.87 6.07 29.38
CA GLN A 56 -23.48 4.71 28.99
C GLN A 56 -23.21 4.62 27.48
N LYS A 57 -24.00 5.31 26.65
CA LYS A 57 -23.75 5.41 25.22
C LYS A 57 -22.40 6.07 24.92
N GLN A 58 -22.09 7.18 25.60
CA GLN A 58 -20.82 7.88 25.41
C GLN A 58 -19.62 7.03 25.83
N GLN A 59 -19.72 6.32 26.95
CA GLN A 59 -18.68 5.40 27.43
C GLN A 59 -18.43 4.26 26.42
N ASN A 60 -19.49 3.68 25.85
CA ASN A 60 -19.34 2.63 24.85
C ASN A 60 -18.69 3.15 23.56
N ILE A 61 -19.02 4.36 23.12
CA ILE A 61 -18.37 5.00 21.97
C ILE A 61 -16.89 5.20 22.24
N GLU A 62 -16.51 5.65 23.43
CA GLU A 62 -15.10 5.87 23.78
C GLU A 62 -14.32 4.55 23.88
N ALA A 63 -14.89 3.53 24.50
CA ALA A 63 -14.29 2.19 24.55
C ALA A 63 -14.11 1.57 23.16
N ASP A 64 -15.05 1.83 22.24
CA ASP A 64 -14.97 1.38 20.85
C ASP A 64 -13.86 2.12 20.08
N LYS A 65 -13.70 3.43 20.31
CA LYS A 65 -12.56 4.19 19.79
C LYS A 65 -11.23 3.65 20.31
N ASP A 66 -11.11 3.33 21.60
CA ASP A 66 -9.89 2.78 22.17
C ASP A 66 -9.53 1.41 21.59
N ALA A 67 -10.53 0.58 21.29
CA ALA A 67 -10.32 -0.69 20.58
C ALA A 67 -9.85 -0.44 19.14
N LEU A 68 -10.45 0.54 18.45
CA LEU A 68 -10.06 0.90 17.09
C LEU A 68 -8.64 1.46 17.02
N ILE A 69 -8.27 2.35 17.96
CA ILE A 69 -6.93 2.94 18.07
C ILE A 69 -5.88 1.84 18.29
N ARG A 70 -6.15 0.88 19.18
CA ARG A 70 -5.24 -0.26 19.42
C ARG A 70 -5.05 -1.12 18.17
N ASN A 71 -6.14 -1.46 17.48
CA ASN A 71 -6.07 -2.23 16.23
C ASN A 71 -5.30 -1.49 15.13
N GLN A 72 -5.49 -0.17 15.03
CA GLN A 72 -4.75 0.66 14.08
C GLN A 72 -3.26 0.73 14.41
N ALA A 73 -2.90 0.89 15.68
CA ALA A 73 -1.51 0.90 16.14
C ALA A 73 -0.79 -0.43 15.84
N GLU A 74 -1.46 -1.56 16.06
CA GLU A 74 -0.90 -2.87 15.67
C GLU A 74 -0.66 -2.98 14.16
N LYS A 75 -1.60 -2.48 13.36
CA LYS A 75 -1.46 -2.51 11.89
C LYS A 75 -0.30 -1.63 11.42
N ILE A 76 -0.14 -0.45 12.02
CA ILE A 76 0.99 0.44 11.74
C ILE A 76 2.31 -0.28 12.04
N LYS A 77 2.45 -0.88 13.23
CA LYS A 77 3.65 -1.62 13.61
C LYS A 77 3.98 -2.79 12.66
N ARG A 78 2.96 -3.51 12.19
CA ARG A 78 3.14 -4.58 11.19
C ARG A 78 3.59 -4.05 9.84
N LEU A 79 3.13 -2.87 9.44
CA LEU A 79 3.54 -2.23 8.19
C LEU A 79 4.97 -1.67 8.31
N GLU A 80 5.32 -1.05 9.43
CA GLU A 80 6.68 -0.54 9.71
C GLU A 80 7.71 -1.66 9.64
N THR A 81 7.47 -2.78 10.34
CA THR A 81 8.36 -3.95 10.28
C THR A 81 8.48 -4.55 8.88
N LYS A 82 7.41 -4.51 8.09
CA LYS A 82 7.44 -4.97 6.69
C LYS A 82 8.24 -4.03 5.80
N ILE A 83 8.08 -2.72 5.98
CA ILE A 83 8.86 -1.70 5.27
C ILE A 83 10.33 -1.87 5.62
N GLU A 84 10.67 -1.99 6.90
CA GLU A 84 12.06 -2.15 7.34
C GLU A 84 12.70 -3.42 6.74
N LYS A 85 11.97 -4.53 6.69
CA LYS A 85 12.41 -5.76 6.03
C LYS A 85 12.62 -5.58 4.53
N LEU A 86 11.66 -4.97 3.83
CA LEU A 86 11.76 -4.72 2.38
C LEU A 86 12.87 -3.72 2.03
N SER A 87 13.06 -2.70 2.86
CA SER A 87 14.16 -1.74 2.71
C SER A 87 15.50 -2.42 2.96
N ALA A 88 15.61 -3.26 3.99
CA ALA A 88 16.82 -4.04 4.23
C ALA A 88 17.09 -5.05 3.10
N GLU A 89 16.06 -5.67 2.52
CA GLU A 89 16.18 -6.54 1.34
C GLU A 89 16.64 -5.75 0.11
N LEU A 90 16.11 -4.53 -0.10
CA LEU A 90 16.51 -3.64 -1.19
C LEU A 90 17.99 -3.21 -1.05
N GLU A 91 18.42 -2.85 0.16
CA GLU A 91 19.81 -2.47 0.46
C GLU A 91 20.77 -3.67 0.43
N ALA A 92 20.32 -4.87 0.82
CA ALA A 92 21.14 -6.07 0.89
C ALA A 92 21.33 -6.79 -0.44
N GLY A 93 20.50 -6.50 -1.45
CA GLY A 93 20.64 -7.05 -2.79
C GLY A 93 19.28 -7.24 -3.45
N SER A 94 19.10 -6.71 -4.66
CA SER A 94 19.14 -7.69 -5.76
C SER A 94 19.71 -7.19 -7.07
N ASP A 95 19.93 -5.88 -7.25
CA ASP A 95 20.15 -5.37 -8.61
C ASP A 95 21.48 -4.66 -8.81
N SER A 96 22.25 -4.35 -7.77
CA SER A 96 23.50 -3.59 -7.98
C SER A 96 24.57 -4.38 -8.74
N ASP A 97 24.84 -5.63 -8.36
CA ASP A 97 25.88 -6.44 -9.00
C ASP A 97 25.44 -6.94 -10.39
N ALA A 98 24.16 -7.30 -10.53
CA ALA A 98 23.58 -7.69 -11.80
C ALA A 98 23.56 -6.51 -12.78
N MET A 99 23.17 -5.32 -12.32
CA MET A 99 23.22 -4.08 -13.12
C MET A 99 24.66 -3.69 -13.44
N ALA A 100 25.60 -3.80 -12.50
CA ALA A 100 27.01 -3.53 -12.75
C ALA A 100 27.58 -4.47 -13.82
N THR A 101 27.21 -5.76 -13.77
CA THR A 101 27.62 -6.76 -14.77
C THR A 101 27.03 -6.44 -16.15
N MET A 102 25.74 -6.09 -16.23
CA MET A 102 25.11 -5.67 -17.48
C MET A 102 25.76 -4.43 -18.08
N VAL A 103 26.05 -3.41 -17.26
CA VAL A 103 26.71 -2.18 -17.72
C VAL A 103 28.12 -2.46 -18.24
N ALA A 104 28.87 -3.34 -17.57
CA ALA A 104 30.19 -3.76 -18.04
C ALA A 104 30.12 -4.46 -19.42
N GLN A 105 29.19 -5.40 -19.59
CA GLN A 105 28.97 -6.09 -20.86
C GLN A 105 28.54 -5.15 -21.99
N MET A 106 27.66 -4.18 -21.70
CA MET A 106 27.30 -3.14 -22.67
C MET A 106 28.53 -2.32 -23.09
N GLY A 107 29.40 -1.97 -22.14
CA GLY A 107 30.66 -1.27 -22.44
C GLY A 107 31.58 -2.07 -23.37
N GLU A 108 31.70 -3.38 -23.17
CA GLU A 108 32.48 -4.26 -24.05
C GLU A 108 31.91 -4.33 -25.47
N ILE A 109 30.59 -4.40 -25.60
CA ILE A 109 29.90 -4.41 -26.91
C ILE A 109 30.18 -3.10 -27.66
N TYR A 110 30.09 -1.94 -27.00
CA TYR A 110 30.38 -0.66 -27.65
C TYR A 110 31.84 -0.54 -28.07
N ARG A 111 32.79 -1.02 -27.27
CA ARG A 111 34.21 -1.06 -27.67
C ARG A 111 34.42 -1.93 -28.90
N ALA A 112 33.84 -3.13 -28.93
CA ALA A 112 33.94 -4.03 -30.08
C ALA A 112 33.31 -3.42 -31.34
N TYR A 113 32.21 -2.67 -31.18
CA TYR A 113 31.60 -1.91 -32.26
C TYR A 113 32.54 -0.82 -32.80
N ASP A 114 33.12 0.00 -31.91
CA ASP A 114 34.05 1.07 -32.28
C ASP A 114 35.32 0.54 -32.96
N ASP A 115 35.85 -0.59 -32.48
CA ASP A 115 36.98 -1.29 -33.11
C ASP A 115 36.63 -1.75 -34.53
N THR A 116 35.43 -2.31 -34.71
CA THR A 116 34.96 -2.77 -36.03
C THR A 116 34.78 -1.60 -36.99
N CYS A 117 34.22 -0.48 -36.52
CA CYS A 117 34.08 0.74 -37.32
C CYS A 117 35.45 1.33 -37.70
N SER A 118 36.40 1.35 -36.76
CA SER A 118 37.77 1.84 -37.01
C SER A 118 38.49 0.95 -38.03
N ASN A 119 38.42 -0.37 -37.86
CA ASN A 119 38.98 -1.32 -38.82
C ASN A 119 38.37 -1.17 -40.22
N ALA A 120 37.05 -0.97 -40.31
CA ALA A 120 36.38 -0.73 -41.59
C ALA A 120 36.83 0.58 -42.24
N HIS A 121 37.06 1.62 -41.44
CA HIS A 121 37.59 2.90 -41.91
C HIS A 121 39.04 2.76 -42.43
N ASP A 122 39.89 2.05 -41.70
CA ASP A 122 41.27 1.77 -42.11
C ASP A 122 41.33 0.94 -43.39
N LEU A 123 40.47 -0.09 -43.50
CA LEU A 123 40.28 -0.86 -44.74
C LEU A 123 39.83 0.02 -45.90
N ALA A 124 38.85 0.90 -45.68
CA ALA A 124 38.39 1.83 -46.71
C ALA A 124 39.49 2.79 -47.16
N ASN A 125 40.31 3.30 -46.23
CA ASN A 125 41.45 4.15 -46.53
C ASN A 125 42.52 3.39 -47.34
N LEU A 126 42.85 2.16 -46.97
CA LEU A 126 43.79 1.32 -47.72
C LEU A 126 43.32 1.03 -49.15
N LEU A 127 42.02 0.76 -49.32
CA LEU A 127 41.39 0.56 -50.63
C LEU A 127 41.36 1.83 -51.49
N ALA A 128 41.20 2.99 -50.87
CA ALA A 128 41.23 4.28 -51.58
C ALA A 128 42.64 4.65 -52.08
N HIS A 129 43.69 4.14 -51.42
CA HIS A 129 45.09 4.44 -51.73
C HIS A 129 45.84 3.31 -52.43
N THR A 130 45.18 2.20 -52.76
CA THR A 130 45.76 1.15 -53.63
C THR A 130 45.48 1.48 -55.09
N GLU A 131 46.54 1.64 -55.88
CA GLU A 131 46.42 1.89 -57.33
C GLU A 131 45.77 0.70 -58.04
N GLY A 132 44.62 0.94 -58.70
CA GLY A 132 43.91 -0.05 -59.52
C GLY A 132 42.58 -0.56 -58.97
N TYR A 133 42.06 -0.05 -57.85
CA TYR A 133 40.82 -0.56 -57.28
C TYR A 133 39.55 -0.07 -58.02
N LEU A 134 38.62 -1.00 -58.20
CA LEU A 134 37.28 -0.75 -58.73
C LEU A 134 36.55 0.22 -57.78
N LYS A 135 36.08 1.37 -58.29
CA LYS A 135 35.21 2.25 -57.49
C LYS A 135 33.93 1.46 -57.18
N CYS A 136 33.58 1.25 -55.92
CA CYS A 136 32.34 0.59 -55.51
C CYS A 136 31.44 1.55 -54.72
N ASP A 137 30.13 1.33 -54.78
CA ASP A 137 29.14 1.99 -53.96
C ASP A 137 29.22 1.47 -52.51
N PRO A 138 29.53 2.33 -51.52
CA PRO A 138 29.74 1.91 -50.15
C PRO A 138 28.49 1.37 -49.45
N ASN A 139 27.29 1.66 -49.95
CA ASN A 139 26.03 1.19 -49.33
C ASN A 139 25.50 -0.11 -49.94
N THR A 140 25.89 -0.44 -51.18
CA THR A 140 25.33 -1.59 -51.92
C THR A 140 26.38 -2.60 -52.38
N GLY A 141 27.67 -2.28 -52.26
CA GLY A 141 28.78 -3.14 -52.71
C GLY A 141 28.91 -3.26 -54.23
N LYS A 142 28.13 -2.51 -55.01
CA LYS A 142 28.17 -2.57 -56.48
C LYS A 142 29.36 -1.79 -57.03
N VAL A 143 30.09 -2.39 -57.96
CA VAL A 143 31.16 -1.74 -58.72
C VAL A 143 30.59 -0.65 -59.63
N LEU A 144 31.03 0.58 -59.43
CA LEU A 144 30.73 1.80 -60.19
C LEU A 144 31.73 2.06 -61.33
N LYS A 145 32.98 1.58 -61.27
CA LYS A 145 33.93 1.64 -62.40
C LYS A 145 35.14 0.71 -62.27
N GLY A 146 35.44 -0.05 -63.33
CA GLY A 146 36.72 -0.72 -63.59
C GLY A 146 36.73 -1.44 -64.94
N SER A 147 37.91 -1.64 -65.53
CA SER A 147 38.11 -2.28 -66.83
C SER A 147 38.10 -3.80 -66.68
N TRP A 148 37.06 -4.45 -67.20
CA TRP A 148 37.13 -5.88 -67.48
C TRP A 148 37.94 -6.07 -68.77
N SER A 149 39.17 -6.55 -68.66
CA SER A 149 39.87 -7.13 -69.81
C SER A 149 39.09 -8.36 -70.24
N LYS A 150 38.45 -8.30 -71.41
CA LYS A 150 37.91 -9.48 -72.08
C LYS A 150 39.08 -10.19 -72.76
N GLU A 151 39.61 -11.21 -72.11
CA GLU A 151 40.57 -12.25 -72.55
C GLU A 151 41.15 -12.75 -71.22
N ASP A 152 40.66 -13.85 -70.65
CA ASP A 152 40.94 -15.21 -71.12
C ASP A 152 39.77 -16.18 -70.84
N ILE A 153 39.41 -16.95 -71.89
CA ILE A 153 38.78 -18.28 -71.82
C ILE A 153 39.91 -19.30 -71.80
#